data_AF-E1KSD7-F1
#
_entry.id   AF-E1KSD7-F1
#
_cell.length_a   1.000
_cell.length_b   1.000
_cell.length_c   1.000
_cell.angle_alpha   90.00
_cell.angle_beta   90.00
_cell.angle_gamma   90.00
#
_symmetry.space_group_name_H-M   'P 1'
#
loop_
_entity.id
_entity.type
_entity.pdbx_description
1 polymer ?
#
loop_
_entity_poly.entity_id
_entity_poly.type
_entity_poly.pdbx_seq_one_letter_code
_entity_poly.pdbx_strand_id
1 'polypeptide(L)'
;MNNMDSFFYMRFEKDILLILIEAGDNGLSVNKISRHVFNTHNSFFLPLDYEKVHNEVLQCLQKMIRRSEPMIGKVKKGVYYINPANQQVKQLKLKFIDEEEENPIIEKPKDQSLSLFD
;
A
#
# COMPACT_ATOMS: atom_id res chain seq x y z
N MET A 1 -15.35 16.10 5.16
CA MET A 1 -14.87 14.77 5.58
C MET A 1 -15.39 13.78 4.57
N ASN A 2 -14.53 13.21 3.73
CA ASN A 2 -14.97 12.36 2.61
C ASN A 2 -15.54 11.06 3.16
N ASN A 3 -16.67 10.61 2.60
CA ASN A 3 -17.45 9.43 3.02
C ASN A 3 -16.67 8.09 2.98
N MET A 4 -15.40 8.13 2.58
CA MET A 4 -14.50 6.99 2.38
C MET A 4 -13.68 6.58 3.60
N ASP A 5 -13.35 7.53 4.50
CA ASP A 5 -12.62 7.20 5.74
C ASP A 5 -13.49 6.32 6.66
N SER A 6 -14.81 6.34 6.46
CA SER A 6 -15.78 5.49 7.17
C SER A 6 -15.60 4.00 6.89
N PHE A 7 -14.96 3.63 5.78
CA PHE A 7 -14.77 2.23 5.38
C PHE A 7 -13.51 1.59 6.01
N PHE A 8 -12.49 2.41 6.30
CA PHE A 8 -11.24 1.96 6.89
C PHE A 8 -11.27 2.16 8.40
N TYR A 9 -11.33 1.06 9.15
CA TYR A 9 -11.47 1.11 10.61
C TYR A 9 -10.12 1.17 11.33
N MET A 10 -9.02 0.96 10.61
CA MET A 10 -7.69 0.90 11.18
C MET A 10 -6.71 1.79 10.42
N ARG A 11 -5.80 2.43 11.16
CA ARG A 11 -4.88 3.47 10.68
C ARG A 11 -4.16 3.13 9.37
N PHE A 12 -3.62 1.91 9.27
CA PHE A 12 -2.79 1.49 8.13
C PHE A 12 -3.56 0.63 7.13
N GLU A 13 -4.88 0.48 7.28
CA GLU A 13 -5.65 -0.47 6.48
C GLU A 13 -5.61 -0.13 4.98
N LYS A 14 -5.78 1.15 4.63
CA LYS A 14 -5.71 1.62 3.25
C LYS A 14 -4.33 1.35 2.63
N ASP A 15 -3.25 1.72 3.33
CA ASP A 15 -1.88 1.53 2.84
C ASP A 15 -1.56 0.05 2.65
N ILE A 16 -1.97 -0.80 3.60
CA ILE A 16 -1.79 -2.25 3.51
C ILE A 16 -2.50 -2.81 2.28
N LEU A 17 -3.74 -2.38 2.00
CA LEU A 17 -4.48 -2.82 0.82
C LEU A 17 -3.80 -2.38 -0.47
N LEU A 18 -3.32 -1.13 -0.54
CA LEU A 18 -2.62 -0.61 -1.71
C LEU A 18 -1.32 -1.39 -1.97
N ILE A 19 -0.48 -1.57 -0.94
CA ILE A 19 0.76 -2.36 -1.02
C ILE A 19 0.47 -3.78 -1.51
N LEU A 20 -0.63 -4.40 -1.06
CA LEU A 20 -1.00 -5.76 -1.48
C LEU A 20 -1.62 -5.81 -2.87
N ILE A 21 -2.30 -4.75 -3.33
CA ILE A 21 -2.79 -4.62 -4.71
C ILE A 21 -1.60 -4.55 -5.67
N GLU A 22 -0.58 -3.75 -5.36
CA GLU A 22 0.66 -3.64 -6.13
C GLU A 22 1.46 -4.95 -6.13
N ALA A 23 1.52 -5.65 -4.99
CA ALA A 23 2.21 -6.93 -4.88
C ALA A 23 1.55 -8.08 -5.66
N GLY A 24 0.24 -7.97 -5.94
CA GLY A 24 -0.54 -8.98 -6.66
C GLY A 24 -0.57 -10.35 -5.99
N ASP A 25 -0.69 -11.40 -6.80
CA ASP A 25 -0.93 -12.78 -6.34
C ASP A 25 0.24 -13.39 -5.56
N ASN A 26 1.47 -12.90 -5.80
CA ASN A 26 2.67 -13.34 -5.07
C ASN A 26 2.64 -12.92 -3.60
N GLY A 27 1.87 -11.87 -3.29
CA GLY A 27 1.75 -11.31 -1.95
C GLY A 27 3.05 -10.74 -1.39
N LEU A 28 2.99 -10.33 -0.13
CA LEU A 28 4.09 -9.70 0.57
C LEU A 28 4.20 -10.19 2.02
N SER A 29 5.43 -10.33 2.50
CA SER A 29 5.67 -10.72 3.90
C SER A 29 5.30 -9.58 4.85
N VAL A 30 4.85 -9.91 6.08
CA VAL A 30 4.53 -8.88 7.10
C VAL A 30 5.67 -7.89 7.30
N ASN A 31 6.92 -8.35 7.38
CA ASN A 31 8.08 -7.46 7.53
C ASN A 31 8.21 -6.43 6.41
N LYS A 32 7.97 -6.85 5.15
CA LYS A 32 7.99 -5.92 4.00
C LYS A 32 6.83 -4.94 4.08
N ILE A 33 5.63 -5.42 4.41
CA ILE A 33 4.44 -4.55 4.58
C ILE A 33 4.70 -3.52 5.67
N SER A 34 5.15 -3.95 6.86
CA SER A 34 5.48 -3.05 7.98
C SER A 34 6.55 -2.04 7.61
N ARG A 35 7.57 -2.44 6.84
CA ARG A 35 8.61 -1.52 6.39
C ARG A 35 8.09 -0.49 5.39
N HIS A 36 7.24 -0.88 4.45
CA HIS A 36 6.57 0.07 3.56
C HIS A 36 5.73 1.06 4.36
N VAL A 37 4.86 0.59 5.24
CA VAL A 37 4.02 1.45 6.09
C VAL A 37 4.89 2.38 6.95
N PHE A 38 5.94 1.86 7.57
CA PHE A 38 6.87 2.67 8.36
C PHE A 38 7.52 3.76 7.50
N ASN A 39 8.05 3.41 6.33
CA ASN A 39 8.71 4.38 5.46
C ASN A 39 7.75 5.46 4.94
N THR A 40 6.48 5.11 4.71
CA THR A 40 5.45 6.07 4.27
C THR A 40 5.08 7.06 5.37
N HIS A 41 4.98 6.62 6.63
CA HIS A 41 4.45 7.45 7.72
C HIS A 41 5.52 8.04 8.65
N ASN A 42 6.71 7.44 8.71
CA ASN A 42 7.80 7.94 9.53
C ASN A 42 8.43 9.16 8.86
N SER A 43 8.30 10.31 9.50
CA SER A 43 8.81 11.58 9.00
C SER A 43 9.57 12.34 10.08
N PHE A 44 10.29 13.38 9.70
CA PHE A 44 11.05 14.21 10.64
C PHE A 44 10.17 14.81 11.76
N PHE A 45 8.95 15.24 11.42
CA PHE A 45 8.03 15.88 12.37
C PHE A 45 7.15 14.88 13.13
N LEU A 46 7.05 13.64 12.64
CA LEU A 46 6.30 12.56 13.29
C LEU A 46 7.14 11.28 13.27
N PRO A 47 8.15 11.19 14.16
CA PRO A 47 8.95 9.98 14.27
C PRO A 47 8.08 8.84 14.81
N LEU A 48 8.14 7.71 14.14
CA LEU A 48 7.47 6.49 14.55
C LEU A 48 8.48 5.48 15.09
N ASP A 49 7.98 4.59 15.94
CA ASP A 49 8.72 3.41 16.36
C ASP A 49 8.35 2.24 15.46
N TYR A 50 9.36 1.59 14.88
CA TYR A 50 9.16 0.49 13.94
C TYR A 50 8.47 -0.70 14.60
N GLU A 51 8.78 -1.01 15.86
CA GLU A 51 8.18 -2.15 16.55
C GLU A 51 6.67 -1.94 16.78
N LYS A 52 6.27 -0.74 17.21
CA LYS A 52 4.85 -0.36 17.29
C LYS A 52 4.14 -0.46 15.95
N VAL A 53 4.74 0.10 14.88
CA VAL A 53 4.16 0.01 13.52
C VAL A 53 4.02 -1.44 13.08
N HIS A 54 5.04 -2.28 13.32
CA HIS A 54 5.00 -3.70 12.98
C HIS A 54 3.85 -4.42 13.69
N ASN A 55 3.67 -4.18 14.99
CA ASN A 55 2.60 -4.77 15.78
C ASN A 55 1.21 -4.30 15.33
N GLU A 56 1.04 -3.01 15.03
CA GLU A 56 -0.22 -2.47 14.49
C GLU A 56 -0.56 -3.06 13.12
N VAL A 57 0.43 -3.18 12.23
CA VAL A 57 0.25 -3.83 10.92
C VAL A 57 -0.17 -5.29 11.09
N LEU A 58 0.46 -6.02 12.02
CA LEU A 58 0.11 -7.41 12.30
C LEU A 58 -1.33 -7.54 12.81
N GLN A 59 -1.77 -6.64 13.69
CA GLN A 59 -3.16 -6.58 14.15
C GLN A 59 -4.13 -6.25 13.02
N CYS A 60 -3.78 -5.31 12.15
CA CYS A 60 -4.59 -4.95 10.98
C CYS A 60 -4.81 -6.16 10.07
N LEU A 61 -3.72 -6.82 9.67
CA LEU A 61 -3.76 -8.00 8.82
C LEU A 61 -4.61 -9.13 9.44
N GLN A 62 -4.49 -9.35 10.75
CA GLN A 62 -5.30 -10.36 11.44
C GLN A 62 -6.80 -10.01 11.45
N LYS A 63 -7.14 -8.74 11.72
CA LYS A 63 -8.53 -8.27 11.74
C LYS A 63 -9.16 -8.33 10.34
N MET A 64 -8.43 -7.94 9.30
CA MET A 64 -8.91 -7.98 7.91
C MET A 64 -9.24 -9.39 7.43
N ILE A 65 -8.43 -10.40 7.81
CA ILE A 65 -8.70 -11.80 7.47
C ILE A 65 -9.95 -12.35 8.17
N ARG A 66 -10.26 -11.86 9.37
CA ARG A 66 -11.39 -12.35 10.19
C ARG A 66 -12.74 -11.73 9.80
N ARG A 67 -12.77 -10.80 8.84
CA ARG A 67 -14.03 -10.20 8.37
C ARG A 67 -14.87 -11.23 7.61
N SER A 68 -16.19 -11.02 7.62
CA SER A 68 -17.15 -11.87 6.89
C SER A 68 -16.81 -11.97 5.41
N GLU A 69 -16.37 -10.87 4.81
CA GLU A 69 -15.84 -10.82 3.44
C GLU A 69 -14.37 -10.39 3.50
N PRO A 70 -13.42 -11.34 3.55
CA PRO A 70 -12.01 -11.01 3.69
C PRO A 70 -11.47 -10.37 2.41
N MET A 71 -10.89 -9.18 2.56
CA MET A 71 -10.22 -8.43 1.49
C MET A 71 -8.83 -8.96 1.17
N ILE A 72 -8.24 -9.72 2.09
CA ILE A 72 -6.88 -10.26 1.98
C ILE A 72 -6.86 -11.73 2.37
N GLY A 73 -5.90 -12.47 1.84
CA GLY A 73 -5.64 -13.87 2.16
C GLY A 73 -4.21 -14.11 2.62
N LYS A 74 -3.86 -15.38 2.84
CA LYS A 74 -2.49 -15.82 3.14
C LYS A 74 -2.02 -16.78 2.06
N VAL A 75 -0.84 -16.54 1.52
CA VAL A 75 -0.15 -17.51 0.65
C VAL A 75 0.52 -18.57 1.52
N LYS A 76 1.22 -18.13 2.56
CA LYS A 76 1.89 -18.96 3.57
C LYS A 76 1.98 -18.21 4.89
N LYS A 77 2.49 -18.85 5.95
CA LYS A 77 2.67 -18.19 7.25
C LYS A 77 3.49 -16.90 7.09
N GLY A 78 2.89 -15.78 7.47
CA GLY A 78 3.55 -14.46 7.42
C GLY A 78 3.58 -13.80 6.04
N VAL A 79 2.96 -14.37 5.00
CA VAL A 79 2.87 -13.77 3.65
C VAL A 79 1.41 -13.62 3.25
N TYR A 80 1.02 -12.40 2.92
CA TYR A 80 -0.35 -11.96 2.70
C TYR A 80 -0.52 -11.48 1.27
N TYR A 81 -1.67 -11.70 0.68
CA TYR A 81 -1.98 -11.26 -0.68
C TYR A 81 -3.37 -10.62 -0.73
N ILE A 82 -3.64 -9.82 -1.75
CA ILE A 82 -4.95 -9.21 -1.97
C ILE A 82 -5.95 -10.26 -2.48
N ASN A 83 -7.19 -10.28 -1.99
CA ASN A 83 -8.21 -11.19 -2.49
C ASN A 83 -8.94 -10.58 -3.71
N PRO A 84 -8.67 -11.01 -4.95
CA PRO A 84 -9.29 -10.42 -6.14
C PRO A 84 -10.78 -10.78 -6.27
N ALA A 85 -11.29 -11.76 -5.52
CA ALA A 85 -12.70 -12.12 -5.54
C ALA A 85 -13.58 -11.10 -4.80
N ASN A 86 -13.01 -10.30 -3.90
CA ASN A 86 -13.74 -9.32 -3.12
C ASN A 86 -14.15 -8.11 -3.97
N GLN A 87 -15.44 -7.73 -3.94
CA GLN A 87 -15.97 -6.63 -4.77
C GLN A 87 -15.43 -5.26 -4.38
N GLN A 88 -15.24 -5.00 -3.08
CA GLN A 88 -14.72 -3.73 -2.58
C GLN A 88 -13.26 -3.56 -3.00
N VAL A 89 -12.47 -4.64 -2.99
CA VAL A 89 -11.09 -4.64 -3.51
C VAL A 89 -11.05 -4.31 -5.00
N LYS A 90 -11.95 -4.88 -5.82
CA LYS A 90 -12.02 -4.55 -7.25
C LYS A 90 -12.31 -3.07 -7.48
N GLN A 91 -13.28 -2.51 -6.76
CA GLN A 91 -13.61 -1.09 -6.85
C GLN A 91 -12.45 -0.20 -6.40
N LEU A 92 -11.75 -0.62 -5.34
CA LEU A 92 -10.59 0.09 -4.82
C LEU A 92 -9.46 0.11 -5.86
N LYS A 93 -9.18 -1.04 -6.49
CA LYS A 93 -8.17 -1.15 -7.56
C LYS A 93 -8.47 -0.23 -8.75
N LEU A 94 -9.72 -0.15 -9.19
CA LEU A 94 -10.12 0.76 -10.28
C LEU A 94 -9.84 2.22 -9.94
N LYS A 95 -10.19 2.66 -8.72
CA LYS A 95 -9.95 4.03 -8.28
C LYS A 95 -8.47 4.39 -8.21
N PHE A 96 -7.62 3.44 -7.84
CA PHE A 96 -6.17 3.68 -7.84
C PHE A 96 -5.56 3.75 -9.23
N ILE A 97 -6.09 3.00 -10.20
CA ILE A 97 -5.66 3.11 -11.60
C ILE A 97 -6.01 4.51 -12.14
N ASP A 98 -7.19 5.03 -11.81
CA ASP A 98 -7.62 6.36 -12.24
C ASP A 98 -6.73 7.48 -11.63
N GLU A 99 -6.18 7.29 -10.43
CA GLU A 99 -5.23 8.23 -9.80
C GLU A 99 -3.83 8.22 -10.47
N GLU A 100 -3.42 7.13 -11.11
CA GLU A 100 -2.12 7.04 -11.79
C GLU A 100 -2.10 7.79 -13.13
N GLU A 101 -3.22 7.81 -13.88
CA GLU A 101 -3.32 8.50 -15.18
C GLU A 101 -3.25 10.04 -15.06
N GLU A 102 -3.47 10.61 -13.88
CA GLU A 102 -3.33 12.04 -13.62
C GLU A 102 -1.88 12.50 -13.36
N ASN A 103 -0.91 11.59 -13.27
CA ASN A 103 0.50 11.98 -13.19
C ASN A 103 1.03 12.25 -14.61
N PRO A 104 1.35 13.51 -14.98
CA PRO A 104 1.90 13.78 -16.29
C PRO A 104 3.19 12.97 -16.45
N ILE A 105 3.31 12.29 -17.58
CA ILE A 105 4.55 11.64 -18.02
C ILE A 105 5.62 12.72 -17.98
N ILE A 106 6.47 12.71 -16.94
CA ILE A 106 7.64 13.60 -16.89
C ILE A 106 8.58 13.07 -17.96
N GLU A 107 8.49 13.64 -19.17
CA GLU A 107 9.51 13.43 -20.19
C GLU A 107 10.86 13.70 -19.53
N LYS A 108 11.77 12.71 -19.58
CA LYS A 108 13.11 12.89 -19.03
C LYS A 108 13.68 14.19 -19.60
N PRO A 109 14.19 15.12 -18.77
CA PRO A 109 14.74 16.37 -19.27
C PRO A 109 15.81 16.02 -20.29
N LYS A 110 15.63 16.48 -21.54
CA LYS A 110 16.64 16.33 -22.59
C LYS A 110 17.89 17.05 -22.12
N ASP A 111 19.01 16.34 -22.09
CA ASP A 111 20.31 16.94 -21.81
C ASP A 111 20.63 17.96 -22.91
N GLN A 112 20.64 19.24 -22.54
CA GLN A 112 20.99 20.37 -23.40
C GLN A 112 22.44 20.82 -23.18
N SER A 113 23.23 20.04 -22.43
CA SER A 113 24.64 20.36 -22.21
C SER A 113 25.40 20.31 -23.54
N LEU A 114 26.19 21.35 -23.80
CA LEU A 114 27.11 21.38 -24.93
C LEU A 114 28.25 20.39 -24.70
N SER A 115 28.71 19.74 -25.78
CA SER A 115 29.91 18.91 -25.76
C SER A 115 31.10 19.75 -25.27
N LEU A 116 31.76 19.29 -24.20
CA LEU A 116 32.96 19.93 -23.63
C LEU A 116 34.26 19.53 -24.35
N PHE A 117 34.16 18.72 -25.40
CA PHE A 117 35.29 18.18 -26.15
C PHE A 117 35.13 18.34 -27.66
N ASP A 118 34.77 19.55 -28.09
CA ASP A 118 35.07 19.97 -29.45
C ASP A 118 36.52 20.47 -29.53
#